data_AF-A0A6V7LT46-F1
#
_entry.id   AF-A0A6V7LT46-F1
#
_cell.length_a   1.000
_cell.length_b   1.000
_cell.length_c   1.000
_cell.angle_alpha   90.00
_cell.angle_beta   90.00
_cell.angle_gamma   90.00
#
_symmetry.space_group_name_H-M   'P 1'
#
loop_
_entity.id
_entity.type
_entity.pdbx_description
1 polymer ?
#
loop_
_entity_poly.entity_id
_entity_poly.type
_entity_poly.pdbx_seq_one_letter_code
_entity_poly.pdbx_strand_id
1 'polypeptide(L)' 'LDGDNLVAQAAVFFTGGFETSSTVMCFCLYELAVNPDIQEKLRKEINDALRESGGKITYEMA' A
#
# COMPACT_ATOMS: atom_id res chain seq x y z
N LEU A 1 30.66 -13.61 6.85
CA LEU A 1 30.63 -13.58 5.36
C LEU A 1 29.23 -13.89 4.83
N ASP A 2 28.69 -15.11 4.94
CA ASP A 2 27.34 -15.38 4.39
C ASP A 2 26.20 -14.62 5.10
N GLY A 3 26.26 -14.52 6.44
CA GLY A 3 25.29 -13.75 7.22
C GLY A 3 25.35 -12.25 6.93
N ASP A 4 26.55 -11.68 6.83
CA ASP A 4 26.74 -10.26 6.51
C ASP A 4 26.21 -9.92 5.12
N ASN A 5 26.42 -10.80 4.15
CA ASN A 5 25.88 -10.66 2.79
C ASN A 5 24.34 -10.73 2.79
N LEU A 6 23.75 -11.64 3.56
CA LEU A 6 22.28 -11.74 3.68
C LEU A 6 21.68 -10.46 4.30
N VAL A 7 22.31 -9.92 5.35
CA VAL A 7 21.88 -8.67 5.99
C VAL A 7 22.01 -7.48 5.02
N ALA A 8 23.12 -7.38 4.28
CA ALA A 8 23.32 -6.34 3.29
C ALA A 8 22.25 -6.39 2.18
N GLN A 9 21.94 -7.58 1.66
CA GLN A 9 20.89 -7.74 0.65
C GLN A 9 19.50 -7.39 1.19
N ALA A 10 19.17 -7.80 2.42
CA ALA A 10 17.91 -7.45 3.06
C ALA A 10 17.75 -5.93 3.21
N ALA A 11 18.83 -5.21 3.56
CA ALA A 11 18.83 -3.76 3.64
C ALA A 11 18.55 -3.12 2.27
N VAL A 12 19.20 -3.60 1.19
CA VAL A 12 18.97 -3.09 -0.18
C VAL A 12 17.52 -3.30 -0.63
N PHE A 13 16.96 -4.51 -0.41
CA PHE A 13 15.57 -4.78 -0.75
C PHE A 13 14.59 -3.90 0.02
N PHE A 14 14.85 -3.70 1.32
CA PHE A 14 14.04 -2.83 2.15
C PHE A 14 14.09 -1.39 1.68
N THR A 15 15.28 -0.80 1.50
CA THR A 15 15.41 0.61 1.13
C THR A 15 14.88 0.88 -0.27
N GLY A 16 15.18 0.00 -1.24
CA GLY A 16 14.69 0.13 -2.61
C GLY A 16 13.17 0.04 -2.72
N GLY A 17 12.55 -0.87 -1.96
CA GLY A 17 11.09 -0.98 -1.88
C GLY A 17 10.45 0.17 -1.09
N PHE A 18 11.12 0.66 -0.06
CA PHE A 18 10.62 1.71 0.82
C PHE A 18 10.55 3.06 0.12
N GLU A 19 11.64 3.55 -0.49
CA GLU A 19 11.68 4.90 -1.07
C GLU A 19 10.64 5.07 -2.18
N THR A 20 10.55 4.09 -3.08
CA THR A 20 9.60 4.11 -4.20
C THR A 20 8.15 4.02 -3.73
N SER A 21 7.82 3.05 -2.88
CA SER A 21 6.46 2.83 -2.39
C SER A 21 5.98 3.98 -1.49
N SER A 22 6.85 4.48 -0.60
CA SER A 22 6.52 5.62 0.28
C SER A 22 6.23 6.89 -0.50
N THR A 23 7.02 7.16 -1.55
CA THR A 23 6.79 8.31 -2.45
C THR A 23 5.44 8.18 -3.15
N VAL A 24 5.13 7.01 -3.73
CA VAL A 24 3.83 6.78 -4.39
C VAL A 24 2.67 6.93 -3.40
N MET A 25 2.77 6.36 -2.20
CA MET A 25 1.73 6.51 -1.17
C MET A 25 1.54 7.98 -0.76
N CYS A 26 2.63 8.75 -0.66
CA CYS A 26 2.56 10.17 -0.31
C CYS A 26 1.78 10.98 -1.36
N PHE A 27 2.10 10.81 -2.65
CA PHE A 27 1.37 11.47 -3.73
C PHE A 27 -0.08 10.98 -3.82
N CYS A 28 -0.32 9.67 -3.70
CA CYS A 28 -1.68 9.12 -3.71
C CYS A 28 -2.54 9.72 -2.60
N LEU A 29 -2.04 9.76 -1.37
CA LEU A 29 -2.76 10.35 -0.24
C LEU A 29 -2.95 11.85 -0.39
N TYR A 30 -1.97 12.56 -0.97
CA TYR A 30 -2.10 13.98 -1.28
C TYR A 30 -3.23 14.24 -2.29
N GLU A 31 -3.25 13.50 -3.40
CA GLU A 31 -4.30 13.61 -4.42
C GLU A 31 -5.68 13.27 -3.84
N LEU A 32 -5.78 12.24 -2.99
CA LEU A 32 -7.03 11.92 -2.30
C LEU A 32 -7.45 13.03 -1.34
N ALA A 33 -6.52 13.69 -0.65
CA ALA A 33 -6.83 14.76 0.29
C ALA A 33 -7.36 16.02 -0.43
N VAL A 34 -6.85 16.34 -1.62
CA VAL A 34 -7.29 17.51 -2.40
C VAL A 34 -8.48 17.24 -3.32
N ASN A 35 -8.86 15.97 -3.53
CA ASN A 35 -10.04 15.54 -4.29
C ASN A 35 -11.02 14.72 -3.42
N PRO A 36 -11.86 15.37 -2.58
CA PRO A 36 -12.70 14.68 -1.58
C PRO A 36 -13.76 13.74 -2.19
N ASP A 37 -14.26 14.06 -3.39
CA ASP A 37 -15.20 13.23 -4.13
C ASP A 37 -14.59 11.89 -4.55
N ILE A 38 -13.34 11.92 -5.02
CA ILE A 38 -12.56 10.72 -5.35
C ILE A 38 -12.27 9.92 -4.09
N GLN A 39 -11.89 10.60 -2.98
CA GLN A 39 -11.64 9.94 -1.71
C GLN A 39 -12.88 9.22 -1.18
N GLU A 40 -14.05 9.86 -1.25
CA GLU A 40 -15.30 9.26 -0.77
C GLU A 40 -15.72 8.08 -1.64
N LYS A 41 -15.55 8.18 -2.96
CA LYS A 41 -15.78 7.08 -3.89
C LYS A 41 -14.89 5.86 -3.54
N LEU A 42 -13.58 6.08 -3.38
CA LEU A 42 -12.65 5.01 -3.03
C LEU A 42 -12.99 4.36 -1.68
N ARG A 43 -13.33 5.18 -0.67
CA ARG A 43 -13.74 4.67 0.64
C ARG A 43 -14.99 3.81 0.55
N LYS A 44 -15.97 4.21 -0.26
CA LYS A 44 -17.17 3.42 -0.51
C LYS A 44 -16.82 2.08 -1.17
N GLU A 45 -15.98 2.08 -2.20
CA GLU A 45 -15.52 0.87 -2.89
C GLU A 45 -14.83 -0.11 -1.91
N ILE A 46 -13.92 0.38 -1.07
CA ILE A 46 -13.25 -0.44 -0.04
C ILE A 46 -14.26 -1.05 0.94
N ASN A 47 -15.23 -0.27 1.41
CA ASN A 47 -16.24 -0.75 2.34
C ASN A 47 -17.19 -1.78 1.70
N ASP A 48 -17.52 -1.59 0.43
CA ASP A 48 -18.34 -2.52 -0.34
C ASP A 48 -17.61 -3.86 -0.52
N ALA A 49 -16.34 -3.83 -0.96
CA ALA A 49 -15.49 -5.01 -1.09
C ALA A 49 -15.32 -5.75 0.26
N LEU A 50 -15.08 -5.02 1.35
CA LEU A 50 -14.93 -5.60 2.68
C LEU A 50 -16.23 -6.25 3.18
N ARG A 51 -17.39 -5.68 2.85
CA ARG A 51 -18.68 -6.29 3.17
C ARG A 51 -18.89 -7.58 2.39
N GLU A 52 -18.54 -7.60 1.10
CA GLU A 52 -18.65 -8.77 0.23
C GLU A 52 -17.71 -9.90 0.65
N SER A 53 -16.53 -9.58 1.17
CA SER A 53 -15.56 -10.56 1.69
C SER A 53 -15.88 -11.05 3.12
N GLY A 54 -17.02 -10.65 3.70
CA GLY A 54 -17.38 -11.01 5.07
C GLY A 54 -16.42 -10.43 6.12
N GLY A 55 -15.85 -9.25 5.85
CA GLY A 55 -14.95 -8.54 6.74
C GLY A 55 -13.49 -9.02 6.68
N LYS A 56 -13.14 -9.88 5.73
CA LYS A 56 -11.78 -10.43 5.60
C LYS A 56 -11.01 -9.71 4.52
N ILE A 57 -9.79 -9.28 4.83
CA ILE A 57 -8.87 -8.74 3.82
C ILE A 57 -8.13 -9.92 3.18
N THR A 58 -8.34 -10.16 1.89
CA THR A 58 -7.65 -11.21 1.11
C THR A 58 -7.01 -10.64 -0.16
N TYR A 59 -6.10 -11.39 -0.77
CA TYR A 59 -5.39 -10.95 -1.98
C TYR A 59 -6.32 -10.82 -3.18
N GLU A 60 -7.40 -11.62 -3.21
CA GLU A 60 -8.37 -11.69 -4.31
C GLU A 60 -9.50 -10.68 -4.18
N MET A 61 -9.52 -9.85 -3.14
CA MET A 61 -10.52 -8.78 -3.02
C MET A 61 -10.36 -7.79 -4.18
N ALA A 62 -11.48 -7.47 -4.82
CA ALA A 62 -11.57 -6.51 -5.92
C ALA A 62 -12.17 -5.19 -5.44
#